data_AF-A0A954KX15-F1
#
_entry.id   AF-A0A954KX15-F1
#
_cell.length_a   1.000
_cell.length_b   1.000
_cell.length_c   1.000
_cell.angle_alpha   90.00
_cell.angle_beta   90.00
_cell.angle_gamma   90.00
#
_symmetry.space_group_name_H-M   'P 1'
#
loop_
_entity.id
_entity.type
_entity.pdbx_description
1 polymer ?
#
loop_
_entity_poly.entity_id
_entity_poly.type
_entity_poly.pdbx_seq_one_letter_code
_entity_poly.pdbx_strand_id
1 'polypeptide(L)'
;MTCRLLIMTVMLSICAGALVQAEETIPDPNLQQVIRAILEKKQIKKDAIDPADLKSIFFLDARGKGIKSLAGLQHCTNLAEVKLSDNEISDLSPLAELKNIQSLYLSRNQVSD
;
A
#
# COMPACT_ATOMS: atom_id res chain seq x y z
N MET A 1 -53.07 -9.09 16.88
CA MET A 1 -52.22 -10.04 17.64
C MET A 1 -51.34 -10.73 16.62
N THR A 2 -50.04 -10.50 16.50
CA THR A 2 -49.02 -10.18 17.50
C THR A 2 -47.93 -9.31 16.87
N CYS A 3 -47.84 -8.07 17.34
CA CYS A 3 -46.65 -7.24 17.26
C CYS A 3 -45.75 -7.67 18.44
N ARG A 4 -44.59 -8.27 18.16
CA ARG A 4 -43.55 -8.67 19.14
C ARG A 4 -42.21 -8.61 18.39
N LEU A 5 -41.54 -7.47 18.41
CA LEU A 5 -40.49 -7.13 19.37
C LEU A 5 -39.28 -8.07 19.27
N LEU A 6 -38.36 -7.78 18.33
CA LEU A 6 -36.95 -8.16 18.45
C LEU A 6 -36.04 -7.27 17.58
N ILE A 7 -36.20 -5.94 17.66
CA ILE A 7 -35.18 -4.98 17.17
C ILE A 7 -34.20 -4.71 18.33
N MET A 8 -33.50 -5.75 18.80
CA MET A 8 -32.57 -5.65 19.94
C MET A 8 -31.36 -6.59 19.82
N THR A 9 -30.63 -6.54 18.71
CA THR A 9 -29.20 -6.92 18.69
C THR A 9 -28.44 -6.04 17.70
N VAL A 10 -28.20 -4.80 18.12
CA VAL A 10 -27.02 -4.05 17.72
C VAL A 10 -25.78 -4.88 18.10
N MET A 11 -24.74 -4.82 17.27
CA MET A 11 -23.44 -5.52 17.35
C MET A 11 -23.30 -6.81 16.52
N LEU A 12 -23.56 -6.70 15.22
CA LEU A 12 -22.75 -7.42 14.24
C LEU A 12 -22.19 -6.41 13.25
N SER A 13 -21.20 -5.65 13.72
CA SER A 13 -20.27 -4.90 12.88
C SER A 13 -19.38 -5.92 12.15
N ILE A 14 -19.96 -6.67 11.20
CA ILE A 14 -19.16 -7.40 10.21
C ILE A 14 -18.98 -6.44 9.06
N CYS A 15 -17.85 -5.75 9.14
CA CYS A 15 -17.09 -5.05 8.13
C CYS A 15 -17.57 -5.30 6.68
N ALA A 16 -18.64 -4.63 6.27
CA ALA A 16 -19.01 -4.49 4.85
C ALA A 16 -18.19 -3.35 4.19
N GLY A 17 -16.90 -3.26 4.54
CA GLY A 17 -15.97 -2.25 4.03
C GLY A 17 -14.73 -2.83 3.34
N ALA A 18 -14.62 -4.16 3.23
CA ALA A 18 -13.39 -4.82 2.79
C ALA A 18 -13.26 -5.00 1.26
N LEU A 19 -14.26 -4.61 0.46
CA LEU A 19 -14.28 -4.91 -0.98
C LEU A 19 -14.03 -3.70 -1.90
N VAL A 20 -13.75 -2.51 -1.37
CA VAL A 20 -13.64 -1.26 -2.17
C VAL A 20 -12.29 -0.53 -2.06
N GLN A 21 -11.34 -0.94 -1.21
CA GLN A 21 -10.20 -0.05 -0.88
C GLN A 21 -8.88 -0.32 -1.64
N ALA A 22 -8.79 -1.31 -2.53
CA ALA A 22 -7.51 -1.66 -3.15
C ALA A 22 -7.14 -0.77 -4.37
N GLU A 23 -8.13 -0.20 -5.07
CA GLU A 23 -7.88 0.63 -6.26
C GLU A 23 -7.72 2.13 -5.95
N GLU A 24 -8.14 2.60 -4.76
CA GLU A 24 -7.95 4.01 -4.32
C GLU A 24 -6.69 4.23 -3.45
N THR A 25 -5.97 3.18 -3.03
CA THR A 25 -4.89 3.30 -2.02
C THR A 25 -3.53 3.72 -2.58
N ILE A 26 -3.28 3.51 -3.88
CA ILE A 26 -2.03 3.92 -4.54
C ILE A 26 -2.40 4.82 -5.72
N PRO A 27 -2.37 6.17 -5.55
CA PRO A 27 -2.79 7.10 -6.61
C PRO A 27 -1.78 7.19 -7.75
N ASP A 28 -0.51 6.82 -7.52
CA ASP A 28 0.53 6.85 -8.54
C ASP A 28 0.49 5.56 -9.40
N PRO A 29 0.19 5.67 -10.71
CA PRO A 29 0.04 4.49 -11.57
C PRO A 29 1.35 3.72 -11.78
N ASN A 30 2.50 4.42 -11.72
CA ASN A 30 3.81 3.78 -11.86
C ASN A 30 4.13 2.96 -10.61
N LEU A 31 3.87 3.52 -9.42
CA LEU A 31 4.00 2.81 -8.15
C LEU A 31 3.05 1.61 -8.08
N GLN A 32 1.80 1.79 -8.51
CA GLN A 32 0.81 0.72 -8.54
C GLN A 32 1.27 -0.44 -9.43
N GLN A 33 1.83 -0.14 -10.61
CA GLN A 33 2.36 -1.15 -11.52
C GLN A 33 3.54 -1.92 -10.89
N VAL A 34 4.44 -1.23 -10.17
CA VAL A 34 5.56 -1.87 -9.46
C VAL A 34 5.04 -2.83 -8.38
N ILE A 35 4.08 -2.40 -7.56
CA ILE A 35 3.50 -3.25 -6.51
C ILE A 35 2.80 -4.46 -7.13
N ARG A 36 1.99 -4.26 -8.18
CA ARG A 36 1.36 -5.36 -8.94
C ARG A 36 2.40 -6.36 -9.45
N ALA A 37 3.48 -5.89 -10.07
CA ALA A 37 4.54 -6.75 -10.59
C ALA A 37 5.27 -7.54 -9.48
N ILE A 38 5.43 -6.96 -8.29
CA ILE A 38 6.01 -7.67 -7.12
C ILE A 38 5.09 -8.78 -6.64
N LEU A 39 3.79 -8.53 -6.57
CA LEU A 39 2.78 -9.52 -6.16
C LEU A 39 2.67 -10.66 -7.18
N GLU A 40 2.68 -10.34 -8.48
CA GLU A 40 2.71 -11.34 -9.55
C GLU A 40 3.95 -12.23 -9.46
N LYS A 41 5.14 -11.65 -9.23
CA LYS A 41 6.40 -12.40 -9.06
C LYS A 41 6.38 -13.32 -7.83
N LYS A 42 5.64 -12.95 -6.79
CA LYS A 42 5.42 -13.78 -5.58
C LYS A 42 4.40 -14.91 -5.81
N GLN A 43 3.93 -15.12 -7.05
CA GLN A 43 2.92 -16.11 -7.42
C GLN A 43 1.56 -15.88 -6.75
N ILE A 44 1.29 -14.67 -6.26
CA ILE A 44 -0.01 -14.27 -5.73
C ILE A 44 -0.86 -13.81 -6.93
N LYS A 45 -1.43 -14.76 -7.67
CA LYS A 45 -2.42 -14.47 -8.71
C LYS A 45 -3.78 -14.21 -8.06
N LYS A 46 -3.99 -12.98 -7.61
CA LYS A 46 -5.25 -12.53 -7.02
C LYS A 46 -5.64 -11.22 -7.68
N ASP A 47 -6.89 -11.11 -8.14
CA ASP A 47 -7.38 -9.93 -8.86
C ASP A 47 -7.47 -8.67 -7.96
N ALA A 48 -7.47 -8.88 -6.64
CA ALA A 48 -7.51 -7.83 -5.63
C ALA A 48 -6.24 -7.81 -4.78
N ILE A 49 -5.64 -6.62 -4.62
CA ILE A 49 -4.52 -6.38 -3.71
C ILE A 49 -5.06 -6.37 -2.29
N ASP A 50 -4.81 -7.43 -1.53
CA ASP A 50 -5.20 -7.49 -0.11
C ASP A 50 -4.18 -6.72 0.75
N PRO A 51 -4.60 -5.93 1.76
CA PRO A 51 -3.68 -5.33 2.73
C PRO A 51 -2.73 -6.33 3.41
N ALA A 52 -3.12 -7.61 3.52
CA ALA A 52 -2.24 -8.67 4.01
C ALA A 52 -1.07 -8.94 3.05
N ASP A 53 -1.29 -8.84 1.74
CA ASP A 53 -0.27 -9.08 0.72
C ASP A 53 0.78 -7.95 0.71
N LEU A 54 0.36 -6.71 0.99
CA LEU A 54 1.26 -5.56 1.14
C LEU A 54 2.24 -5.74 2.30
N LYS A 55 1.82 -6.39 3.39
CA LYS A 55 2.70 -6.73 4.52
C LYS A 55 3.73 -7.81 4.18
N SER A 56 3.55 -8.54 3.07
CA SER A 56 4.52 -9.55 2.61
C SER A 56 5.68 -8.97 1.79
N ILE A 57 5.64 -7.65 1.52
CA ILE A 57 6.65 -6.94 0.74
C ILE A 57 7.76 -6.47 1.69
N PHE A 58 8.94 -7.06 1.54
CA PHE A 58 10.15 -6.70 2.29
C PHE A 58 11.12 -5.85 1.47
N PHE A 59 11.09 -6.03 0.14
CA PHE A 59 12.02 -5.40 -0.79
C PHE A 59 11.22 -4.76 -1.92
N LEU A 60 11.45 -3.48 -2.18
CA LEU A 60 10.85 -2.73 -3.28
C LEU A 60 11.94 -2.14 -4.18
N ASP A 61 11.97 -2.56 -5.44
CA ASP A 61 12.84 -1.97 -6.47
C ASP A 61 12.00 -1.26 -7.53
N ALA A 62 12.08 0.06 -7.53
CA ALA A 62 11.27 0.96 -8.33
C ALA A 62 12.13 2.06 -8.96
N ARG A 63 13.41 1.76 -9.26
CA ARG A 63 14.35 2.72 -9.85
C ARG A 63 13.94 3.09 -11.27
N GLY A 64 13.98 4.37 -11.62
CA GLY A 64 13.74 4.82 -13.01
C GLY A 64 12.31 4.59 -13.49
N LYS A 65 11.31 4.71 -12.60
CA LYS A 65 9.90 4.40 -12.91
C LYS A 65 9.02 5.63 -13.07
N GLY A 66 9.57 6.83 -12.93
CA GLY A 66 8.79 8.07 -13.02
C GLY A 66 7.74 8.19 -11.91
N ILE A 67 8.04 7.64 -10.73
CA ILE A 67 7.15 7.74 -9.56
C ILE A 67 7.19 9.16 -9.02
N LYS A 68 6.02 9.72 -8.75
CA LYS A 68 5.85 11.07 -8.20
C LYS A 68 5.30 11.04 -6.77
N SER A 69 4.43 10.06 -6.46
CA SER A 69 3.84 9.91 -5.12
C SER A 69 4.15 8.54 -4.52
N LEU A 70 4.48 8.55 -3.23
CA LEU A 70 4.67 7.35 -2.41
C LEU A 70 3.41 6.95 -1.64
N ALA A 71 2.30 7.65 -1.84
CA ALA A 71 1.03 7.34 -1.18
C ALA A 71 0.65 5.88 -1.45
N GLY A 72 0.30 5.17 -0.38
CA GLY A 72 -0.01 3.75 -0.37
C GLY A 72 1.12 2.88 0.18
N LEU A 73 2.38 3.33 0.12
CA LEU A 73 3.50 2.61 0.72
C LEU A 73 3.41 2.54 2.25
N GLN A 74 2.68 3.45 2.91
CA GLN A 74 2.46 3.40 4.36
C GLN A 74 1.85 2.08 4.85
N HIS A 75 1.17 1.33 3.97
CA HIS A 75 0.58 0.03 4.30
C HIS A 75 1.59 -1.14 4.23
N CYS A 76 2.75 -0.94 3.60
CA CYS A 76 3.80 -1.94 3.49
C CYS A 76 4.71 -1.93 4.73
N THR A 77 4.14 -2.22 5.90
CA THR A 77 4.77 -2.02 7.23
C THR A 77 6.04 -2.84 7.46
N ASN A 78 6.29 -3.88 6.66
CA ASN A 78 7.45 -4.77 6.76
C ASN A 78 8.54 -4.47 5.73
N LEU A 79 8.44 -3.35 4.99
CA LEU A 79 9.50 -2.92 4.07
C LEU A 79 10.81 -2.74 4.83
N ALA A 80 11.83 -3.45 4.38
CA ALA A 80 13.19 -3.38 4.89
C ALA A 80 14.12 -2.64 3.93
N GLU A 81 13.92 -2.81 2.63
CA GLU A 81 14.75 -2.17 1.60
C GLU A 81 13.88 -1.53 0.52
N VAL A 82 14.14 -0.26 0.24
CA VAL A 82 13.39 0.55 -0.71
C VAL A 82 14.36 1.27 -1.66
N LYS A 83 14.30 0.89 -2.94
CA LYS A 83 15.10 1.46 -4.03
C LYS A 83 14.22 2.32 -4.93
N LEU A 84 14.30 3.63 -4.74
CA LEU A 84 13.49 4.65 -5.42
C LEU A 84 14.34 5.68 -6.20
N SER A 85 15.62 5.39 -6.46
CA SER A 85 16.48 6.27 -7.25
C SER A 85 15.92 6.54 -8.65
N ASP A 86 16.26 7.69 -9.25
CA ASP A 86 15.81 8.08 -10.60
C ASP A 86 14.28 8.20 -10.72
N ASN A 87 13.65 8.92 -9.80
CA ASN A 87 12.22 9.20 -9.84
C ASN A 87 11.97 10.70 -9.62
N GLU A 88 10.71 11.09 -9.48
CA GLU A 88 10.26 12.47 -9.33
C GLU A 88 9.62 12.71 -7.96
N ILE A 89 10.08 12.00 -6.93
CA ILE A 89 9.52 12.06 -5.58
C ILE A 89 9.99 13.31 -4.86
N SER A 90 9.07 14.07 -4.28
CA SER A 90 9.35 15.22 -3.42
C SER A 90 8.87 15.04 -1.98
N ASP A 91 7.83 14.23 -1.76
CA ASP A 91 7.25 13.97 -0.45
C ASP A 91 7.56 12.55 0.03
N LEU A 92 8.22 12.45 1.18
CA LEU A 92 8.57 11.20 1.87
C LEU A 92 7.66 10.88 3.06
N SER A 93 6.69 11.75 3.37
CA SER A 93 5.73 11.56 4.47
C SER A 93 5.08 10.17 4.48
N PRO A 94 4.74 9.55 3.32
CA PRO A 94 4.19 8.19 3.29
C PRO A 94 5.11 7.09 3.85
N LEU A 95 6.41 7.36 4.01
CA LEU A 95 7.38 6.43 4.58
C LEU A 95 7.64 6.67 6.08
N ALA A 96 7.14 7.77 6.67
CA ALA A 96 7.51 8.22 8.00
C ALA A 96 7.25 7.19 9.12
N GLU A 97 6.17 6.41 9.00
CA GLU A 97 5.78 5.40 9.98
C GLU A 97 6.38 4.00 9.71
N LEU A 98 7.15 3.84 8.63
CA LEU A 98 7.75 2.56 8.23
C LEU A 98 9.06 2.30 8.97
N LYS A 99 8.94 1.95 10.24
CA LYS A 99 10.05 1.75 11.20
C LYS A 99 11.02 0.61 10.83
N ASN A 100 10.62 -0.28 9.92
CA ASN A 100 11.43 -1.43 9.53
C ASN A 100 12.39 -1.15 8.37
N ILE A 101 12.34 0.04 7.75
CA ILE A 101 13.23 0.39 6.63
C ILE A 101 14.67 0.48 7.13
N GLN A 102 15.52 -0.39 6.63
CA GLN A 102 16.96 -0.45 6.91
C GLN A 102 17.78 0.22 5.81
N SER A 103 17.26 0.29 4.58
CA SER A 103 17.95 0.85 3.43
C SER A 103 16.98 1.58 2.52
N LEU A 104 17.23 2.87 2.31
CA LEU A 104 16.41 3.76 1.49
C LEU A 104 17.29 4.49 0.48
N TYR A 105 17.07 4.21 -0.80
CA TYR A 105 17.80 4.84 -1.90
C TYR A 105 16.90 5.83 -2.63
N LEU A 106 17.21 7.12 -2.51
CA LEU A 106 16.43 8.23 -3.09
C LEU A 106 17.26 9.12 -4.01
N SER A 107 18.45 8.69 -4.43
CA SER A 107 19.31 9.50 -5.31
C SER A 107 18.58 9.88 -6.61
N ARG A 108 18.80 11.12 -7.08
CA ARG A 108 18.13 11.65 -8.29
C ARG A 108 16.59 11.62 -8.15
N ASN A 109 16.10 12.19 -7.06
CA ASN A 109 14.71 12.58 -6.82
C ASN A 109 14.63 14.10 -6.59
N GLN A 110 13.44 14.61 -6.27
CA GLN A 110 13.15 16.02 -6.00
C GLN A 110 12.95 16.28 -4.49
N VAL A 111 13.59 15.47 -3.65
CA VAL A 111 13.55 15.63 -2.18
C VAL A 111 14.46 16.79 -1.80
N SER A 112 13.91 17.75 -1.06
CA SER A 112 14.63 18.83 -0.41
C SER A 112 14.65 18.63 1.11
N ASP A 113 15.65 19.19 1.78
CA ASP A 113 15.74 19.29 3.25
C ASP A 113 14.62 20.19 3.82
#